data_AF-A0A7C6VT42-F1
#
_entry.id   AF-A0A7C6VT42-F1
#
_cell.length_a   1.000
_cell.length_b   1.000
_cell.length_c   1.000
_cell.angle_alpha   90.00
_cell.angle_beta   90.00
_cell.angle_gamma   90.00
#
_symmetry.space_group_name_H-M   'P 1'
#
loop_
_entity.id
_entity.type
_entity.pdbx_description
1 polymer ?
#
loop_
_entity_poly.entity_id
_entity_poly.type
_entity_poly.pdbx_seq_one_letter_code
_entity_poly.pdbx_strand_id
1 'polypeptide(L)'
;ALPVIREGSEVAFTESENNNFNIILERISQYKKNGYESIAIICKNIKELTEIYNFMKNIGMDINCIKHPEDKYESGLCIITSYLAKGLEFDAVIINDASENTYSSTSSTDMKLLYVAMTRALHEMEIIYTDKITMPLEKCLKVTKQKIKVLR
;
A
#
# COMPACT_ATOMS: atom_id res chain seq x y z
N ALA A 1 -8.94 27.51 13.87
CA ALA A 1 -7.77 26.62 13.99
C ALA A 1 -6.93 26.76 12.73
N LEU A 2 -5.62 26.97 12.87
CA LEU A 2 -4.71 27.00 11.71
C LEU A 2 -4.49 25.54 11.24
N PRO A 3 -4.53 25.28 9.93
CA PRO A 3 -4.29 23.93 9.41
C PRO A 3 -2.85 23.52 9.75
N VAL A 4 -2.72 22.39 10.45
CA VAL A 4 -1.42 21.75 10.67
C VAL A 4 -0.98 21.17 9.34
N ILE A 5 -0.03 21.83 8.69
CA ILE A 5 0.63 21.32 7.49
C ILE A 5 1.50 20.15 7.97
N ARG A 6 1.04 18.92 7.73
CA ARG A 6 1.91 17.74 7.84
C ARG A 6 2.79 17.75 6.59
N GLU A 7 4.10 17.89 6.76
CA GLU A 7 5.06 17.44 5.76
C GLU A 7 5.00 15.90 5.74
N GLY A 8 3.95 15.36 5.10
CA GLY A 8 3.83 13.92 4.90
C GLY A 8 4.99 13.44 4.01
N SER A 9 5.60 12.32 4.38
CA SER A 9 6.65 11.68 3.56
C SER A 9 6.15 11.47 2.13
N GLU A 10 7.05 11.58 1.15
CA GLU A 10 6.66 11.45 -0.26
C GLU A 10 6.03 10.08 -0.54
N VAL A 11 4.89 10.08 -1.24
CA VAL A 11 4.30 8.84 -1.77
C VAL A 11 5.28 8.26 -2.81
N ALA A 12 5.79 7.07 -2.51
CA ALA A 12 6.62 6.33 -3.44
C ALA A 12 5.74 5.54 -4.42
N PHE A 13 6.20 5.46 -5.67
CA PHE A 13 5.55 4.69 -6.72
C PHE A 13 6.56 3.74 -7.33
N THR A 14 6.25 2.44 -7.31
CA THR A 14 7.12 1.41 -7.85
C THR A 14 6.39 0.60 -8.91
N GLU A 15 6.96 0.58 -10.11
CA GLU A 15 6.48 -0.27 -11.20
C GLU A 15 7.08 -1.66 -11.04
N SER A 16 6.24 -2.69 -11.10
CA SER A 16 6.64 -4.09 -10.98
C SER A 16 6.34 -4.85 -12.26
N GLU A 17 7.34 -5.56 -12.79
CA GLU A 17 7.21 -6.42 -13.97
C GLU A 17 6.76 -7.85 -13.63
N ASN A 18 6.85 -8.25 -12.35
CA ASN A 18 6.61 -9.63 -11.88
C ASN A 18 5.84 -9.61 -10.54
N ASN A 19 6.01 -10.63 -9.68
CA ASN A 19 5.46 -10.61 -8.33
C ASN A 19 6.05 -9.47 -7.48
N ASN A 20 5.24 -8.92 -6.59
CA ASN A 20 5.59 -7.73 -5.81
C ASN A 20 6.35 -8.06 -4.51
N PHE A 21 6.74 -9.33 -4.31
CA PHE A 21 7.21 -9.83 -3.02
C PHE A 21 8.50 -9.16 -2.55
N ASN A 22 9.49 -8.99 -3.43
CA ASN A 22 10.76 -8.36 -3.07
C ASN A 22 10.56 -6.88 -2.70
N ILE A 23 9.75 -6.16 -3.48
CA ILE A 23 9.43 -4.74 -3.21
C ILE A 23 8.76 -4.62 -1.83
N ILE A 24 7.78 -5.49 -1.55
CA ILE A 24 7.10 -5.53 -0.25
C ILE A 24 8.10 -5.79 0.89
N LEU A 25 8.99 -6.78 0.75
CA LEU A 25 9.99 -7.11 1.76
C LEU A 25 10.96 -5.96 2.03
N GLU A 26 11.46 -5.32 0.97
CA GLU A 26 12.34 -4.16 1.07
C GLU A 26 11.67 -3.01 1.80
N ARG A 27 10.42 -2.70 1.46
CA ARG A 27 9.66 -1.64 2.13
C ARG A 27 9.33 -1.96 3.58
N ILE A 28 8.94 -3.19 3.91
CA ILE A 28 8.77 -3.60 5.32
C ILE A 28 10.07 -3.42 6.10
N SER A 29 11.22 -3.81 5.53
CA SER A 29 12.52 -3.63 6.18
C SER A 29 12.85 -2.15 6.41
N GLN A 30 12.61 -1.31 5.39
CA GLN A 30 12.81 0.14 5.50
C GLN A 30 11.90 0.77 6.56
N TYR A 31 10.60 0.46 6.53
CA TYR A 31 9.63 0.98 7.48
C TYR A 31 9.96 0.59 8.93
N LYS A 32 10.39 -0.65 9.16
CA LYS A 32 10.87 -1.09 10.47
C LYS A 32 12.13 -0.32 10.91
N LYS A 33 13.07 -0.05 10.00
CA LYS A 33 14.25 0.78 10.30
C LYS A 33 13.90 2.24 10.60
N ASN A 34 12.84 2.76 9.98
CA ASN A 34 12.30 4.09 10.24
C ASN A 34 11.51 4.17 11.56
N GLY A 35 11.34 3.05 12.28
CA GLY A 35 10.66 3.00 13.57
C GLY A 35 9.13 2.92 13.48
N TYR A 36 8.58 2.59 12.32
CA TYR A 36 7.13 2.41 12.17
C TYR A 36 6.68 1.11 12.84
N GLU A 37 5.68 1.24 13.73
CA GLU A 37 5.18 0.13 14.54
C GLU A 37 4.00 -0.57 13.86
N SER A 38 3.16 0.19 13.16
CA SER A 38 1.99 -0.32 12.43
C SER A 38 2.19 -0.24 10.92
N ILE A 39 2.36 -1.40 10.27
CA ILE A 39 2.62 -1.51 8.83
C ILE A 39 1.54 -2.38 8.20
N ALA A 40 0.83 -1.84 7.20
CA ALA A 40 -0.20 -2.58 6.47
C ALA A 40 0.16 -2.80 5.01
N ILE A 41 0.03 -4.05 4.56
CA ILE A 41 -0.05 -4.39 3.13
C ILE A 41 -1.53 -4.44 2.76
N ILE A 42 -1.98 -3.54 1.89
CA ILE A 42 -3.37 -3.45 1.47
C ILE A 42 -3.53 -4.04 0.06
N CYS A 43 -4.33 -5.09 -0.06
CA CYS A 43 -4.67 -5.75 -1.32
C CYS A 43 -6.09 -5.37 -1.76
N LYS A 44 -6.40 -5.47 -3.06
CA LYS A 44 -7.79 -5.26 -3.51
C LYS A 44 -8.66 -6.44 -3.09
N ASN A 45 -8.16 -7.65 -3.32
CA ASN A 45 -8.93 -8.89 -3.24
C ASN A 45 -8.23 -9.94 -2.37
N ILE A 46 -8.98 -10.98 -2.01
CA ILE A 46 -8.52 -12.08 -1.14
C ILE A 46 -7.44 -12.92 -1.82
N LYS A 47 -7.45 -13.01 -3.16
CA LYS A 47 -6.49 -13.81 -3.91
C LYS A 47 -5.07 -13.25 -3.74
N GLU A 48 -4.86 -11.98 -4.05
CA GLU A 48 -3.58 -11.27 -3.84
C GLU A 48 -3.11 -11.38 -2.39
N LEU A 49 -4.03 -11.13 -1.44
CA LEU A 49 -3.75 -11.22 -0.02
C LEU A 49 -3.25 -12.62 0.37
N THR A 50 -3.91 -13.66 -0.13
CA THR A 50 -3.56 -15.06 0.18
C THR A 50 -2.21 -15.44 -0.42
N GLU A 51 -1.90 -14.99 -1.64
CA GLU A 51 -0.62 -15.24 -2.31
C GLU A 51 0.54 -14.62 -1.51
N ILE A 52 0.42 -13.35 -1.12
CA ILE A 52 1.44 -12.65 -0.33
C ILE A 52 1.55 -13.26 1.06
N TYR A 53 0.42 -13.53 1.73
CA TYR A 53 0.42 -14.12 3.07
C TYR A 53 1.13 -15.48 3.10
N ASN A 54 0.83 -16.35 2.15
CA ASN A 54 1.46 -17.68 2.04
C ASN A 54 2.96 -17.54 1.77
N PHE A 55 3.36 -16.63 0.88
CA PHE A 55 4.78 -16.33 0.64
C PHE A 55 5.49 -15.89 1.93
N MET A 56 4.91 -14.94 2.66
CA MET A 56 5.48 -14.42 3.91
C MET A 56 5.60 -15.51 4.98
N LYS A 57 4.59 -16.37 5.13
CA LYS A 57 4.65 -17.51 6.06
C LYS A 57 5.71 -18.52 5.66
N ASN A 58 5.88 -18.80 4.36
CA ASN A 58 6.89 -19.74 3.87
C ASN A 58 8.33 -19.30 4.18
N ILE A 59 8.58 -17.99 4.22
CA ILE A 59 9.89 -17.44 4.61
C ILE A 59 10.04 -17.21 6.13
N GLY A 60 9.06 -17.66 6.93
CA GLY A 60 9.09 -17.56 8.39
C GLY A 60 8.78 -16.17 8.94
N MET A 61 8.17 -15.29 8.15
CA MET A 61 7.75 -13.96 8.62
C MET A 61 6.43 -14.06 9.37
N ASP A 62 6.39 -13.48 10.58
CA ASP A 62 5.14 -13.32 11.28
C ASP A 62 4.39 -12.07 10.80
N ILE A 63 3.16 -12.30 10.34
CA ILE A 63 2.28 -11.30 9.74
C ILE A 63 0.84 -11.67 10.09
N ASN A 64 0.07 -10.69 10.56
CA ASN A 64 -1.34 -10.88 10.84
C ASN A 64 -2.15 -10.78 9.53
N CYS A 65 -3.13 -11.66 9.35
CA CYS A 65 -3.92 -11.79 8.12
C CYS A 65 -5.38 -11.46 8.39
N ILE A 66 -5.86 -10.37 7.77
CA ILE A 66 -7.20 -9.83 8.00
C ILE A 66 -7.97 -9.92 6.68
N LYS A 67 -8.69 -11.03 6.52
CA LYS A 67 -9.46 -11.38 5.32
C LYS A 67 -10.96 -11.37 5.55
N HIS A 68 -11.41 -11.41 6.81
CA HIS A 68 -12.81 -11.36 7.22
C HIS A 68 -13.05 -10.28 8.31
N PRO A 69 -14.27 -9.74 8.43
CA PRO A 69 -14.60 -8.71 9.42
C PRO A 69 -14.39 -9.12 10.89
N GLU A 70 -14.49 -10.41 11.19
CA GLU A 70 -14.28 -11.00 12.52
C GLU A 70 -12.80 -11.21 12.86
N ASP A 71 -11.91 -11.12 11.87
CA ASP A 71 -10.47 -11.25 12.10
C ASP A 71 -9.99 -10.06 12.95
N LYS A 72 -9.24 -10.37 14.01
CA LYS A 72 -8.72 -9.34 14.90
C LYS A 72 -7.50 -8.67 14.29
N TYR A 73 -7.56 -7.35 14.19
CA TYR A 73 -6.34 -6.56 14.00
C TYR A 73 -5.54 -6.54 15.30
N GLU A 74 -4.26 -6.84 15.17
CA GLU A 74 -3.23 -6.69 16.19
C GLU A 74 -2.19 -5.73 15.63
N SER A 75 -1.81 -4.71 16.40
CA SER A 75 -0.79 -3.74 15.98
C SER A 75 0.51 -4.46 15.58
N GLY A 76 1.23 -3.93 14.61
CA GLY A 76 2.39 -4.58 14.01
C GLY A 76 2.29 -4.65 12.50
N LEU A 77 2.82 -5.73 11.93
CA LEU A 77 2.75 -6.03 10.50
C LEU A 77 1.49 -6.83 10.18
N CYS A 78 0.63 -6.28 9.32
CA CYS A 78 -0.57 -6.97 8.84
C CYS A 78 -0.73 -6.92 7.32
N ILE A 79 -1.51 -7.86 6.80
CA ILE A 79 -2.04 -7.85 5.44
C ILE A 79 -3.55 -7.85 5.49
N ILE A 80 -4.18 -6.96 4.71
CA ILE A 80 -5.61 -6.67 4.80
C ILE A 80 -6.18 -6.33 3.42
N THR A 81 -7.47 -6.59 3.22
CA THR A 81 -8.19 -6.12 2.02
C THR A 81 -8.64 -4.67 2.17
N SER A 82 -8.66 -3.92 1.06
CA SER A 82 -8.99 -2.49 1.02
C SER A 82 -10.31 -2.13 1.73
N TYR A 83 -11.34 -2.97 1.63
CA TYR A 83 -12.64 -2.70 2.25
C TYR A 83 -12.64 -2.91 3.78
N LEU A 84 -11.81 -3.82 4.30
CA LEU A 84 -11.64 -4.05 5.74
C LEU A 84 -10.74 -3.02 6.41
N ALA A 85 -9.91 -2.31 5.64
CA ALA A 85 -9.03 -1.27 6.18
C ALA A 85 -9.79 -0.01 6.64
N LYS A 86 -11.08 0.12 6.32
CA LYS A 86 -11.89 1.28 6.68
C LYS A 86 -11.93 1.49 8.20
N GLY A 87 -11.51 2.69 8.64
CA GLY A 87 -11.50 3.06 10.07
C GLY A 87 -10.24 2.63 10.81
N LEU A 88 -9.29 1.98 10.15
CA LEU A 88 -7.95 1.69 10.65
C LEU A 88 -6.96 2.74 10.14
N GLU A 89 -5.89 2.99 10.89
CA GLU A 89 -4.79 3.86 10.48
C GLU A 89 -3.48 3.15 10.81
N PHE A 90 -2.48 3.33 9.95
CA PHE A 90 -1.19 2.67 10.04
C PHE A 90 -0.08 3.72 9.84
N ASP A 91 1.03 3.56 10.53
CA ASP A 91 2.21 4.41 10.35
C ASP A 91 2.67 4.39 8.89
N ALA A 92 2.73 3.20 8.31
CA ALA A 92 3.08 3.01 6.91
C ALA A 92 2.17 2.02 6.17
N VAL A 93 1.93 2.29 4.89
CA VAL A 93 1.08 1.47 4.02
C VAL A 93 1.81 1.08 2.75
N ILE A 94 1.59 -0.15 2.31
CA ILE A 94 1.97 -0.64 0.98
C ILE A 94 0.68 -1.01 0.25
N ILE A 95 0.33 -0.29 -0.81
CA ILE A 95 -0.74 -0.69 -1.72
C ILE A 95 -0.14 -1.69 -2.71
N ASN A 96 -0.57 -2.95 -2.62
CA ASN A 96 0.04 -4.05 -3.37
C ASN A 96 -0.05 -3.87 -4.88
N ASP A 97 -1.17 -3.36 -5.38
CA ASP A 97 -1.37 -3.17 -6.82
C ASP A 97 -2.44 -2.11 -7.11
N ALA A 98 -2.02 -0.95 -7.60
CA ALA A 98 -2.87 0.16 -8.02
C ALA A 98 -3.02 0.29 -9.55
N SER A 99 -2.83 -0.80 -10.28
CA SER A 99 -2.96 -0.86 -11.75
C SER A 99 -4.40 -0.74 -12.22
N GLU A 100 -4.61 -0.30 -13.45
CA GLU A 100 -5.93 -0.26 -14.11
C GLU A 100 -6.60 -1.64 -14.20
N ASN A 101 -5.81 -2.71 -14.36
CA ASN A 101 -6.32 -4.08 -14.40
C ASN A 101 -6.86 -4.52 -13.02
N THR A 102 -6.31 -3.95 -11.94
CA THR A 102 -6.70 -4.27 -10.57
C THR A 102 -7.77 -3.31 -10.08
N TYR A 103 -7.58 -2.00 -10.19
CA TYR A 103 -8.58 -0.97 -9.91
C TYR A 103 -8.95 -0.25 -11.21
N SER A 104 -10.18 -0.43 -11.69
CA SER A 104 -10.61 0.25 -12.91
C SER A 104 -10.98 1.70 -12.64
N SER A 105 -10.33 2.65 -13.34
CA SER A 105 -10.65 4.08 -13.19
C SER A 105 -12.06 4.47 -13.66
N THR A 106 -12.73 3.61 -14.43
CA THR A 106 -14.13 3.81 -14.82
C THR A 106 -15.12 3.27 -13.78
N SER A 107 -14.64 2.47 -12.82
CA SER A 107 -15.43 1.93 -11.72
C SER A 107 -15.38 2.84 -10.49
N SER A 108 -16.50 3.48 -10.18
CA SER A 108 -16.63 4.30 -8.97
C SER A 108 -16.39 3.51 -7.68
N THR A 109 -16.71 2.22 -7.67
CA THR A 109 -16.47 1.33 -6.53
C THR A 109 -14.98 1.08 -6.34
N ASP A 110 -14.24 0.81 -7.42
CA ASP A 110 -12.79 0.59 -7.35
C ASP A 110 -12.06 1.85 -6.88
N MET A 111 -12.45 3.01 -7.40
CA MET A 111 -11.84 4.28 -6.98
C MET A 111 -12.12 4.59 -5.51
N LYS A 112 -13.31 4.25 -4.99
CA LYS A 112 -13.60 4.36 -3.56
C LYS A 112 -12.74 3.42 -2.73
N LEU A 113 -12.56 2.18 -3.15
CA LEU A 113 -11.71 1.22 -2.44
C LEU A 113 -10.24 1.66 -2.42
N LEU A 114 -9.72 2.12 -3.56
CA LEU A 114 -8.36 2.66 -3.66
C LEU A 114 -8.19 3.90 -2.77
N TYR A 115 -9.16 4.82 -2.77
CA TYR A 115 -9.15 5.98 -1.88
C TYR A 115 -9.15 5.59 -0.39
N VAL A 116 -9.95 4.58 -0.01
CA VAL A 116 -9.93 4.05 1.36
C VAL A 116 -8.53 3.56 1.70
N ALA A 117 -7.91 2.74 0.85
CA ALA A 117 -6.56 2.22 1.05
C ALA A 117 -5.51 3.34 1.20
N MET A 118 -5.53 4.33 0.30
CA MET A 118 -4.56 5.44 0.29
C MET A 118 -4.64 6.33 1.52
N THR A 119 -5.82 6.47 2.12
CA THR A 119 -6.02 7.34 3.29
C THR A 119 -5.74 6.66 4.62
N ARG A 120 -5.22 5.42 4.63
CA ARG A 120 -4.87 4.71 5.87
C ARG A 120 -3.45 4.99 6.35
N ALA A 121 -2.59 5.57 5.52
CA ALA A 121 -1.21 5.90 5.88
C ALA A 121 -1.14 7.19 6.70
N LEU A 122 -0.51 7.14 7.87
CA LEU A 122 -0.26 8.30 8.72
C LEU A 122 1.02 9.04 8.34
N HIS A 123 2.07 8.30 7.97
CA HIS A 123 3.40 8.85 7.73
C HIS A 123 3.94 8.54 6.32
N GLU A 124 3.98 7.27 5.92
CA GLU A 124 4.63 6.85 4.66
C GLU A 124 3.76 5.88 3.85
N MET A 125 3.79 5.98 2.52
CA MET A 125 3.04 5.10 1.63
C MET A 125 3.84 4.72 0.38
N GLU A 126 3.84 3.43 0.06
CA GLU A 126 4.29 2.89 -1.22
C GLU A 126 3.08 2.45 -2.04
N ILE A 127 3.07 2.82 -3.32
CA ILE A 127 2.07 2.38 -4.29
C ILE A 127 2.77 1.56 -5.38
N ILE A 128 2.52 0.26 -5.37
CA ILE A 128 3.02 -0.66 -6.39
C ILE A 128 1.98 -0.74 -7.51
N TYR A 129 2.44 -0.85 -8.76
CA TYR A 129 1.58 -1.09 -9.93
C TYR A 129 2.35 -1.88 -11.01
N THR A 130 1.61 -2.50 -11.91
CA THR A 130 2.07 -3.25 -13.07
C THR A 130 1.48 -2.61 -14.33
N ASP A 131 2.32 -2.44 -15.34
CA ASP A 131 2.00 -1.81 -16.63
C ASP A 131 1.42 -0.39 -16.51
N LYS A 132 0.11 -0.28 -16.26
CA LYS A 132 -0.61 0.99 -16.25
C LYS A 132 -1.21 1.26 -14.88
N ILE A 133 -0.68 2.27 -14.19
CA ILE A 133 -1.29 2.80 -12.98
C ILE A 133 -2.66 3.42 -13.26
N THR A 134 -3.54 3.40 -12.28
CA THR A 134 -4.84 4.10 -12.33
C THR A 134 -4.73 5.55 -12.79
N MET A 135 -5.59 5.97 -13.71
CA MET A 135 -5.61 7.29 -14.34
C MET A 135 -5.55 8.46 -13.34
N PRO A 136 -6.27 8.46 -12.19
CA PRO A 136 -6.15 9.52 -11.19
C PRO A 136 -4.72 9.67 -10.61
N LEU A 137 -3.93 8.60 -10.56
CA LEU A 137 -2.58 8.59 -10.01
C LEU A 137 -1.48 8.91 -11.04
N GLU A 138 -1.78 8.87 -12.35
CA GLU A 138 -0.79 9.13 -13.41
C GLU A 138 -0.11 10.50 -13.27
N LYS A 139 -0.84 11.53 -12.82
CA LYS A 139 -0.28 12.87 -12.61
C LYS A 139 0.73 12.89 -11.46
N CYS A 140 0.40 12.22 -10.36
CA CYS A 140 1.27 12.11 -9.19
C CYS A 140 2.57 11.37 -9.55
N LEU A 141 2.46 10.27 -10.30
CA LEU A 141 3.61 9.50 -10.78
C LEU A 141 4.59 10.35 -11.61
N LYS A 142 4.08 11.20 -12.52
CA LYS A 142 4.92 12.06 -13.37
C LYS A 142 5.71 13.08 -12.55
N VAL A 143 5.11 13.63 -11.49
CA VAL A 143 5.77 14.57 -10.58
C VAL A 143 6.91 13.87 -9.82
N THR A 144 6.67 12.66 -9.29
CA THR A 144 7.69 11.87 -8.58
C THR A 144 8.85 11.49 -9.50
N LYS A 145 8.58 11.01 -10.72
CA LYS A 145 9.63 10.69 -11.72
C LYS A 145 10.43 11.92 -12.15
N GLN A 146 9.84 13.13 -12.16
CA GLN A 146 10.55 14.37 -12.48
C GLN A 146 11.47 14.82 -11.33
N LYS A 147 11.04 14.74 -10.07
CA LYS A 147 11.89 15.08 -8.91
C LYS A 147 13.15 14.22 -8.82
N ILE A 148 13.04 12.90 -9.08
CA ILE A 148 14.20 11.98 -9.07
C ILE A 148 15.21 12.32 -10.17
N LYS A 149 14.76 12.84 -11.32
CA LYS A 149 15.65 13.28 -12.41
C LYS A 149 16.39 14.59 -12.12
N VAL A 150 15.84 15.46 -11.27
CA VAL A 150 16.45 16.76 -10.92
C VAL A 150 17.50 16.63 -9.81
N LEU A 151 17.41 15.57 -8.99
CA LEU A 151 18.36 15.27 -7.91
C LEU A 151 19.57 14.42 -8.37
N ARG A 152 19.73 14.17 -9.67
CA ARG A 152 20.87 13.44 -10.27
C ARG A 152 21.80 14.38 -11.01
#